data_AF-A0A0P1IHG3-F1
#
_entry.id   AF-A0A0P1IHG3-F1
#
_cell.length_a   1.000
_cell.length_b   1.000
_cell.length_c   1.000
_cell.angle_alpha   90.00
_cell.angle_beta   90.00
_cell.angle_gamma   90.00
#
_symmetry.space_group_name_H-M   'P 1'
#
loop_
_entity.id
_entity.type
_entity.pdbx_description
1 polymer ?
#
loop_
_entity_poly.entity_id
_entity_poly.type
_entity_poly.pdbx_seq_one_letter_code
_entity_poly.pdbx_strand_id
1 'polypeptide(L)'
;MTYDLFIGDRLFSSWSMRGWLMLEMFGLPYRSKMIGLYSGTMTEDMKPLTPARLVPALRLPDGTVVGESLAMAETLAERHPEAGMWPEDPAARATARWLCAEMTAGFTALRGECPMQLLHCWHGFNPSPETLADLNRIETLWAHARTISGAETGPLFGSYSLADVFYTPVAARITGYGLPVSKGNRGYCLELLSDHAVRQWRAMGLTVSYDPFPYTLDLPSQPWPIGAQIDARSVENGPSINDTCPFSGKAVTHFLELDDQCWGFCNQFCRDQTVADPGAWPKFLAMTGAVNHS
;
A
#
# COMPACT_ATOMS: atom_id res chain seq x y z
N MET A 1 -15.91 -18.26 -5.42
CA MET A 1 -14.56 -18.67 -5.83
C MET A 1 -13.72 -17.41 -5.90
N THR A 2 -12.79 -17.21 -4.98
CA THR A 2 -12.08 -15.94 -4.76
C THR A 2 -10.70 -15.96 -5.40
N TYR A 3 -10.08 -14.80 -5.62
CA TYR A 3 -8.68 -14.71 -6.02
C TYR A 3 -7.75 -15.15 -4.88
N ASP A 4 -6.58 -15.71 -5.20
CA ASP A 4 -5.46 -15.82 -4.26
C ASP A 4 -4.34 -14.87 -4.70
N LEU A 5 -4.05 -13.86 -3.89
CA LEU A 5 -2.95 -12.91 -4.10
C LEU A 5 -1.75 -13.34 -3.29
N PHE A 6 -0.60 -13.45 -3.95
CA PHE A 6 0.68 -13.74 -3.32
C PHE A 6 1.52 -12.47 -3.34
N ILE A 7 1.97 -12.03 -2.16
CA ILE A 7 2.67 -10.76 -1.94
C ILE A 7 3.96 -10.98 -1.15
N GLY A 8 4.92 -10.09 -1.32
CA GLY A 8 6.10 -9.98 -0.45
C GLY A 8 5.88 -9.02 0.72
N ASP A 9 6.98 -8.62 1.34
CA ASP A 9 6.97 -7.78 2.53
C ASP A 9 6.35 -6.41 2.30
N ARG A 10 5.37 -6.07 3.15
CA ARG A 10 4.55 -4.87 2.98
C ARG A 10 5.34 -3.57 3.05
N LEU A 11 6.35 -3.51 3.91
CA LEU A 11 7.16 -2.29 4.04
C LEU A 11 8.08 -2.04 2.84
N PHE A 12 8.40 -3.06 2.03
CA PHE A 12 9.51 -2.99 1.06
C PHE A 12 9.12 -3.36 -0.38
N SER A 13 8.09 -4.17 -0.58
CA SER A 13 7.71 -4.67 -1.90
C SER A 13 6.74 -3.74 -2.62
N SER A 14 7.28 -2.79 -3.38
CA SER A 14 6.46 -1.85 -4.17
C SER A 14 5.55 -2.52 -5.21
N TRP A 15 5.97 -3.62 -5.82
CA TRP A 15 5.12 -4.37 -6.75
C TRP A 15 3.98 -5.07 -6.01
N SER A 16 4.25 -5.65 -4.83
CA SER A 16 3.22 -6.30 -4.03
C SER A 16 2.16 -5.32 -3.55
N MET A 17 2.57 -4.10 -3.20
CA MET A 17 1.64 -3.02 -2.87
C MET A 17 0.69 -2.73 -4.03
N ARG A 18 1.17 -2.67 -5.28
CA ARG A 18 0.31 -2.51 -6.46
C ARG A 18 -0.70 -3.65 -6.57
N GLY A 19 -0.22 -4.89 -6.48
CA GLY A 19 -1.06 -6.10 -6.58
C GLY A 19 -2.14 -6.17 -5.50
N TRP A 20 -1.85 -5.68 -4.31
CA TRP A 20 -2.80 -5.61 -3.20
C TRP A 20 -3.81 -4.46 -3.36
N LEU A 21 -3.32 -3.24 -3.64
CA LEU A 21 -4.18 -2.07 -3.80
C LEU A 21 -5.20 -2.23 -4.94
N MET A 22 -4.83 -2.87 -6.06
CA MET A 22 -5.79 -3.07 -7.15
C MET A 22 -6.94 -4.02 -6.80
N LEU A 23 -6.79 -4.88 -5.80
CA LEU A 23 -7.90 -5.70 -5.30
C LEU A 23 -8.70 -4.95 -4.25
N GLU A 24 -8.00 -4.30 -3.31
CA GLU A 24 -8.64 -3.57 -2.20
C GLU A 24 -9.43 -2.34 -2.65
N MET A 25 -8.80 -1.45 -3.42
CA MET A 25 -9.40 -0.17 -3.82
C MET A 25 -10.59 -0.36 -4.77
N PHE A 26 -10.65 -1.49 -5.47
CA PHE A 26 -11.71 -1.84 -6.39
C PHE A 26 -12.67 -2.92 -5.84
N GLY A 27 -12.57 -3.24 -4.54
CA GLY A 27 -13.53 -4.10 -3.85
C GLY A 27 -13.59 -5.54 -4.35
N LEU A 28 -12.50 -6.06 -4.92
CA LEU A 28 -12.46 -7.41 -5.49
C LEU A 28 -12.14 -8.44 -4.40
N PRO A 29 -12.97 -9.46 -4.16
CA PRO A 29 -12.79 -10.39 -3.05
C PRO A 29 -11.63 -11.36 -3.30
N TYR A 30 -10.72 -11.44 -2.32
CA TYR A 30 -9.50 -12.23 -2.46
C TYR A 30 -8.99 -12.76 -1.12
N ARG A 31 -8.01 -13.66 -1.19
CA ARG A 31 -7.22 -14.14 -0.05
C ARG A 31 -5.76 -13.77 -0.28
N SER A 32 -5.12 -13.10 0.67
CA SER A 32 -3.69 -12.79 0.59
C SER A 32 -2.83 -13.88 1.23
N LYS A 33 -1.67 -14.16 0.64
CA LYS A 33 -0.59 -14.95 1.24
C LYS A 33 0.72 -14.19 1.14
N MET A 34 1.42 -14.04 2.27
CA MET A 34 2.79 -13.53 2.26
C MET A 34 3.75 -14.63 1.84
N ILE A 35 4.63 -14.30 0.91
CA ILE A 35 5.78 -15.08 0.48
C ILE A 35 6.99 -14.53 1.22
N GLY A 36 7.78 -15.41 1.82
CA GLY A 36 8.94 -15.03 2.61
C GLY A 36 10.12 -14.54 1.78
N LEU A 37 10.16 -13.25 1.39
CA LEU A 37 11.30 -12.67 0.66
C LEU A 37 12.56 -12.64 1.54
N TYR A 38 12.43 -12.19 2.79
CA TYR A 38 13.55 -12.08 3.73
C TYR A 38 13.71 -13.26 4.69
N SER A 39 12.76 -14.20 4.73
CA SER A 39 12.84 -15.43 5.56
C SER A 39 13.48 -16.63 4.84
N GLY A 40 13.87 -16.47 3.58
CA GLY A 40 14.55 -17.51 2.79
C GLY A 40 13.64 -18.63 2.25
N THR A 41 12.32 -18.55 2.44
CA THR A 41 11.35 -19.58 2.00
C THR A 41 10.78 -19.34 0.60
N MET A 42 11.10 -18.19 -0.02
CA MET A 42 10.54 -17.74 -1.30
C MET A 42 10.47 -18.83 -2.38
N THR A 43 11.55 -19.60 -2.58
CA THR A 43 11.58 -20.63 -3.62
C THR A 43 10.49 -21.69 -3.42
N GLU A 44 10.32 -22.20 -2.20
CA GLU A 44 9.30 -23.21 -1.88
C GLU A 44 7.89 -22.62 -1.98
N ASP A 45 7.69 -21.43 -1.42
CA ASP A 45 6.39 -20.75 -1.42
C ASP A 45 5.92 -20.39 -2.85
N MET A 46 6.85 -20.16 -3.77
CA MET A 46 6.57 -19.83 -5.18
C MET A 46 6.35 -21.07 -6.08
N LYS A 47 6.78 -22.28 -5.68
CA LYS A 47 6.60 -23.50 -6.51
C LYS A 47 5.18 -23.69 -7.04
N PRO A 48 4.11 -23.50 -6.24
CA PRO A 48 2.72 -23.64 -6.71
C PRO A 48 2.28 -22.57 -7.71
N LEU A 49 3.13 -21.58 -8.00
CA LEU A 49 2.84 -20.44 -8.88
C LEU A 49 3.62 -20.49 -10.19
N THR A 50 4.35 -21.58 -10.45
CA THR A 50 5.05 -21.82 -11.71
C THR A 50 4.15 -21.48 -12.91
N PRO A 51 4.59 -20.65 -13.87
CA PRO A 51 5.96 -20.17 -14.10
C PRO A 51 6.34 -18.83 -13.43
N ALA A 52 5.50 -18.28 -12.55
CA ALA A 52 5.83 -17.04 -11.84
C ALA A 52 7.08 -17.22 -10.97
N ARG A 53 7.98 -16.22 -11.01
CA ARG A 53 9.26 -16.22 -10.27
C ARG A 53 9.36 -15.08 -9.26
N LEU A 54 8.45 -14.11 -9.34
CA LEU A 54 8.41 -12.91 -8.51
C LEU A 54 6.98 -12.67 -8.02
N VAL A 55 6.87 -11.86 -6.97
CA VAL A 55 5.60 -11.34 -6.45
C VAL A 55 5.41 -9.88 -6.89
N PRO A 56 4.16 -9.42 -7.10
CA PRO A 56 2.92 -10.14 -6.87
C PRO A 56 2.65 -11.19 -7.95
N ALA A 57 1.92 -12.21 -7.54
CA ALA A 57 1.31 -13.17 -8.44
C ALA A 57 -0.14 -13.38 -8.01
N LEU A 58 -1.02 -13.52 -9.00
CA LEU A 58 -2.45 -13.73 -8.79
C LEU A 58 -2.84 -15.10 -9.31
N ARG A 59 -3.46 -15.91 -8.47
CA ARG A 59 -4.16 -17.10 -8.93
C ARG A 59 -5.65 -16.76 -9.08
N LEU A 60 -6.16 -16.93 -10.29
CA LEU A 60 -7.55 -16.72 -10.65
C LEU A 60 -8.42 -17.87 -10.09
N PRO A 61 -9.75 -17.69 -10.01
CA PRO A 61 -10.69 -18.72 -9.53
C PRO A 61 -10.61 -20.07 -10.27
N ASP A 62 -10.22 -20.07 -11.54
CA ASP A 62 -10.05 -21.25 -12.39
C ASP A 62 -8.66 -21.91 -12.24
N GLY A 63 -7.80 -21.36 -11.37
CA GLY A 63 -6.46 -21.86 -11.11
C GLY A 63 -5.37 -21.27 -12.01
N THR A 64 -5.70 -20.47 -13.03
CA THR A 64 -4.70 -19.78 -13.85
C THR A 64 -3.87 -18.84 -12.98
N VAL A 65 -2.55 -18.84 -13.20
CA VAL A 65 -1.61 -17.93 -12.49
C VAL A 65 -1.19 -16.81 -13.43
N VAL A 66 -1.35 -15.57 -12.98
CA VAL A 66 -0.93 -14.35 -13.67
C VAL A 66 0.14 -13.69 -12.82
N GLY A 67 1.36 -13.62 -13.33
CA GLY A 67 2.45 -12.85 -12.75
C GLY A 67 2.53 -11.45 -13.34
N GLU A 68 3.28 -10.58 -12.68
CA GLU A 68 3.51 -9.18 -13.02
C GLU A 68 2.29 -8.24 -12.85
N SER A 69 2.54 -7.13 -12.17
CA SER A 69 1.49 -6.20 -11.71
C SER A 69 0.65 -5.62 -12.85
N LEU A 70 1.23 -5.30 -14.01
CA LEU A 70 0.48 -4.76 -15.15
C LEU A 70 -0.38 -5.82 -15.85
N ALA A 71 0.12 -7.04 -15.97
CA ALA A 71 -0.66 -8.14 -16.54
C ALA A 71 -1.83 -8.53 -15.61
N MET A 72 -1.61 -8.51 -14.29
CA MET A 72 -2.68 -8.65 -13.30
C MET A 72 -3.74 -7.54 -13.46
N ALA A 73 -3.31 -6.29 -13.60
CA ALA A 73 -4.19 -5.14 -13.75
C ALA A 73 -5.11 -5.25 -14.98
N GLU A 74 -4.57 -5.57 -16.16
CA GLU A 74 -5.39 -5.77 -17.36
C GLU A 74 -6.30 -7.00 -17.24
N THR A 75 -5.80 -8.11 -16.68
CA THR A 75 -6.63 -9.31 -16.47
C THR A 75 -7.82 -9.04 -15.56
N LEU A 76 -7.61 -8.27 -14.49
CA LEU A 76 -8.68 -7.89 -13.56
C LEU A 76 -9.67 -6.93 -14.21
N ALA A 77 -9.19 -5.92 -14.96
CA ALA A 77 -10.04 -4.98 -15.67
C ALA A 77 -10.89 -5.67 -16.77
N GLU A 78 -10.34 -6.67 -17.45
CA GLU A 78 -11.09 -7.48 -18.43
C GLU A 78 -12.17 -8.35 -17.75
N ARG A 79 -11.89 -8.88 -16.55
CA ARG A 79 -12.80 -9.76 -15.81
C ARG A 79 -13.88 -9.02 -15.02
N HIS A 80 -13.61 -7.78 -14.63
CA HIS A 80 -14.50 -6.90 -13.85
C HIS A 80 -14.65 -5.53 -14.53
N PRO A 81 -15.24 -5.47 -15.73
CA PRO A 81 -15.41 -4.20 -16.44
C PRO A 81 -16.24 -3.19 -15.64
N GLU A 82 -17.12 -3.66 -14.74
CA GLU A 82 -17.94 -2.83 -13.85
C GLU A 82 -17.15 -2.19 -12.69
N ALA A 83 -15.95 -2.68 -12.38
CA ALA A 83 -15.14 -2.16 -11.29
C ALA A 83 -14.50 -0.80 -11.60
N GLY A 84 -14.58 -0.32 -12.86
CA GLY A 84 -14.08 1.01 -13.23
C GLY A 84 -12.57 1.20 -13.02
N MET A 85 -11.78 0.14 -13.17
CA MET A 85 -10.34 0.13 -12.85
C MET A 85 -9.50 1.07 -13.73
N TRP A 86 -10.01 1.35 -14.94
CA TRP A 86 -9.44 2.31 -15.87
C TRP A 86 -10.43 3.46 -16.12
N PRO A 87 -9.95 4.66 -16.50
CA PRO A 87 -10.82 5.75 -16.91
C PRO A 87 -11.82 5.33 -18.01
N GLU A 88 -13.04 5.89 -17.98
CA GLU A 88 -14.07 5.64 -18.99
C GLU A 88 -13.77 6.33 -20.33
N ASP A 89 -13.20 7.54 -20.28
CA ASP A 89 -12.80 8.26 -21.48
C ASP A 89 -11.68 7.50 -22.22
N PRO A 90 -11.81 7.24 -23.54
CA PRO A 90 -10.82 6.48 -24.29
C PRO A 90 -9.40 7.07 -24.28
N ALA A 91 -9.27 8.41 -24.33
CA ALA A 91 -7.95 9.06 -24.33
C ALA A 91 -7.31 8.95 -22.94
N ALA A 92 -8.07 9.25 -21.88
CA ALA A 92 -7.63 9.06 -20.50
C ALA A 92 -7.22 7.61 -20.22
N ARG A 93 -7.99 6.63 -20.70
CA ARG A 93 -7.67 5.20 -20.54
C ARG A 93 -6.39 4.80 -21.25
N ALA A 94 -6.20 5.25 -22.49
CA ALA A 94 -4.97 5.00 -23.23
C ALA A 94 -3.75 5.60 -22.50
N THR A 95 -3.88 6.84 -22.02
CA THR A 95 -2.82 7.52 -21.26
C THR A 95 -2.54 6.82 -19.93
N ALA A 96 -3.56 6.41 -19.18
CA ALA A 96 -3.40 5.67 -17.92
C ALA A 96 -2.60 4.37 -18.11
N ARG A 97 -2.94 3.59 -19.14
CA ARG A 97 -2.22 2.36 -19.49
C ARG A 97 -0.76 2.61 -19.88
N TRP A 98 -0.51 3.65 -20.68
CA TRP A 98 0.85 4.05 -21.04
C TRP A 98 1.66 4.42 -19.81
N LEU A 99 1.12 5.26 -18.93
CA LEU A 99 1.78 5.66 -17.68
C LEU A 99 2.12 4.45 -16.80
N CYS A 100 1.20 3.49 -16.65
CA CYS A 100 1.46 2.25 -15.92
C CYS A 100 2.55 1.39 -16.57
N ALA A 101 2.57 1.30 -17.91
CA ALA A 101 3.59 0.57 -18.66
C ALA A 101 4.97 1.22 -18.50
N GLU A 102 5.06 2.54 -18.62
CA GLU A 102 6.31 3.28 -18.41
C GLU A 102 6.79 3.17 -16.96
N MET A 103 5.86 3.26 -15.99
CA MET A 103 6.18 2.97 -14.60
C MET A 103 6.74 1.56 -14.47
N THR A 104 6.15 0.55 -15.09
CA THR A 104 6.60 -0.85 -14.98
C THR A 104 8.02 -1.03 -15.54
N ALA A 105 8.29 -0.50 -16.73
CA ALA A 105 9.52 -0.75 -17.49
C ALA A 105 10.67 0.25 -17.23
N GLY A 106 10.41 1.38 -16.59
CA GLY A 106 11.38 2.48 -16.45
C GLY A 106 11.77 2.83 -15.01
N PHE A 107 12.30 4.06 -14.87
CA PHE A 107 12.67 4.72 -13.62
C PHE A 107 13.71 3.97 -12.79
N THR A 108 14.72 3.41 -13.46
CA THR A 108 15.70 2.53 -12.83
C THR A 108 16.59 3.24 -11.82
N ALA A 109 16.94 4.52 -12.06
CA ALA A 109 17.77 5.28 -11.13
C ALA A 109 16.99 5.56 -9.84
N LEU A 110 15.77 6.09 -9.97
CA LEU A 110 14.87 6.30 -8.84
C LEU A 110 14.63 5.01 -8.05
N ARG A 111 14.37 3.88 -8.74
CA ARG A 111 14.08 2.60 -8.09
C ARG A 111 15.28 2.00 -7.38
N GLY A 112 16.49 2.23 -7.91
CA GLY A 112 17.73 1.74 -7.35
C GLY A 112 18.19 2.56 -6.16
N GLU A 113 18.15 3.90 -6.27
CA GLU A 113 18.61 4.82 -5.23
C GLU A 113 17.58 4.99 -4.11
N CYS A 114 16.29 4.93 -4.45
CA CYS A 114 15.17 5.07 -3.56
C CYS A 114 14.27 3.82 -3.61
N PRO A 115 14.71 2.66 -3.09
CA PRO A 115 13.81 1.53 -2.91
C PRO A 115 12.60 1.94 -2.05
N MET A 116 11.44 1.32 -2.25
CA MET A 116 10.29 1.66 -1.41
C MET A 116 10.55 1.21 0.02
N GLN A 117 10.40 2.13 0.98
CA GLN A 117 10.32 1.81 2.40
C GLN A 117 9.24 2.69 3.04
N LEU A 118 8.47 2.11 3.96
CA LEU A 118 7.35 2.78 4.63
C LEU A 118 7.59 2.96 6.14
N LEU A 119 8.81 2.75 6.62
CA LEU A 119 9.12 2.75 8.05
C LEU A 119 9.25 4.18 8.58
N HIS A 120 10.06 5.00 7.91
CA HIS A 120 10.45 6.35 8.32
C HIS A 120 10.70 7.23 7.09
N CYS A 121 11.14 8.46 7.30
CA CYS A 121 11.63 9.35 6.25
C CYS A 121 13.10 9.67 6.48
N TRP A 122 13.94 9.50 5.46
CA TRP A 122 15.32 9.97 5.49
C TRP A 122 15.37 11.49 5.43
N HIS A 123 16.29 12.07 6.18
CA HIS A 123 16.56 13.50 6.17
C HIS A 123 17.94 13.78 5.58
N GLY A 124 18.00 14.73 4.65
CA GLY A 124 19.26 15.10 3.97
C GLY A 124 19.67 14.18 2.84
N PHE A 125 18.78 13.30 2.36
CA PHE A 125 19.05 12.49 1.17
C PHE A 125 19.23 13.39 -0.06
N ASN A 126 20.33 13.20 -0.79
CA ASN A 126 20.66 13.98 -1.97
C ASN A 126 20.62 13.09 -3.22
N PRO A 127 19.54 13.16 -4.04
CA PRO A 127 19.37 12.29 -5.19
C PRO A 127 20.42 12.57 -6.28
N SER A 128 20.84 11.51 -6.96
CA SER A 128 21.65 11.60 -8.18
C SER A 128 20.96 12.41 -9.31
N PRO A 129 21.72 12.98 -10.26
CA PRO A 129 21.15 13.62 -11.45
C PRO A 129 20.21 12.70 -12.24
N GLU A 130 20.50 11.40 -12.28
CA GLU A 130 19.69 10.39 -12.95
C GLU A 130 18.35 10.17 -12.23
N THR A 131 18.35 10.11 -10.89
CA THR A 131 17.12 10.06 -10.09
C THR A 131 16.29 11.34 -10.25
N LEU A 132 16.93 12.50 -10.34
CA LEU A 132 16.26 13.77 -10.63
C LEU A 132 15.64 13.79 -12.03
N ALA A 133 16.32 13.21 -13.04
CA ALA A 133 15.78 13.07 -14.38
C ALA A 133 14.55 12.15 -14.42
N ASP A 134 14.62 11.00 -13.72
CA ASP A 134 13.48 10.10 -13.54
C ASP A 134 12.29 10.81 -12.86
N LEU A 135 12.56 11.61 -11.83
CA LEU A 135 11.54 12.36 -11.10
C LEU A 135 10.87 13.44 -11.96
N ASN A 136 11.66 14.19 -12.72
CA ASN A 136 11.14 15.17 -13.68
C ASN A 136 10.28 14.50 -14.77
N ARG A 137 10.67 13.31 -15.22
CA ARG A 137 9.86 12.54 -16.17
C ARG A 137 8.52 12.13 -15.56
N ILE A 138 8.49 11.72 -14.29
CA ILE A 138 7.25 11.41 -13.57
C ILE A 138 6.36 12.65 -13.45
N GLU A 139 6.89 13.81 -13.08
CA GLU A 139 6.10 15.05 -13.02
C GLU A 139 5.53 15.43 -14.39
N THR A 140 6.30 15.23 -15.47
CA THR A 140 5.83 15.43 -16.85
C THR A 140 4.66 14.50 -17.20
N LEU A 141 4.74 13.22 -16.83
CA LEU A 141 3.66 12.26 -17.05
C LEU A 141 2.40 12.62 -16.27
N TRP A 142 2.53 13.03 -15.01
CA TRP A 142 1.40 13.45 -14.19
C TRP A 142 0.74 14.73 -14.72
N ALA A 143 1.53 15.72 -15.15
CA ALA A 143 1.01 16.91 -15.80
C ALA A 143 0.27 16.58 -17.10
N HIS A 144 0.80 15.65 -17.90
CA HIS A 144 0.13 15.17 -19.11
C HIS A 144 -1.20 14.49 -18.79
N ALA A 145 -1.24 13.58 -17.81
CA ALA A 145 -2.47 12.93 -17.38
C ALA A 145 -3.54 13.95 -16.95
N ARG A 146 -3.15 14.98 -16.19
CA ARG A 146 -4.04 16.08 -15.77
C ARG A 146 -4.52 16.94 -16.94
N THR A 147 -3.69 17.13 -17.96
CA THR A 147 -4.09 17.84 -19.19
C THR A 147 -5.17 17.07 -19.95
N ILE A 148 -5.06 15.74 -19.98
CA ILE A 148 -6.05 14.87 -20.63
C ILE A 148 -7.35 14.78 -19.83
N SER A 149 -7.27 14.66 -18.50
CA SER A 149 -8.43 14.49 -17.64
C SER A 149 -9.13 15.79 -17.24
N GLY A 150 -8.44 16.93 -17.32
CA GLY A 150 -8.88 18.20 -16.75
C GLY A 150 -8.79 18.28 -15.23
N ALA A 151 -8.22 17.28 -14.55
CA ALA A 151 -8.15 17.23 -13.09
C ALA A 151 -7.04 18.13 -12.53
N GLU A 152 -7.39 19.11 -11.70
CA GLU A 152 -6.44 20.02 -11.06
C GLU A 152 -5.80 19.45 -9.79
N THR A 153 -6.56 18.66 -9.04
CA THR A 153 -6.17 18.02 -7.77
C THR A 153 -6.64 16.57 -7.75
N GLY A 154 -6.35 15.83 -6.67
CA GLY A 154 -6.81 14.45 -6.52
C GLY A 154 -6.16 13.46 -7.49
N PRO A 155 -6.83 12.33 -7.76
CA PRO A 155 -6.39 11.31 -8.71
C PRO A 155 -6.01 11.87 -10.09
N LEU A 156 -5.04 11.24 -10.75
CA LEU A 156 -4.47 11.75 -12.02
C LEU A 156 -5.51 11.94 -13.12
N PHE A 157 -6.55 11.09 -13.12
CA PHE A 157 -7.61 11.10 -14.11
C PHE A 157 -8.95 11.59 -13.54
N GLY A 158 -8.94 12.34 -12.43
CA GLY A 158 -10.13 12.89 -11.77
C GLY A 158 -10.88 11.88 -10.89
N SER A 159 -10.85 10.60 -11.24
CA SER A 159 -11.27 9.48 -10.42
C SER A 159 -10.11 8.52 -10.14
N TYR A 160 -10.13 7.85 -8.99
CA TYR A 160 -9.10 6.87 -8.64
C TYR A 160 -9.08 5.73 -9.66
N SER A 161 -7.89 5.39 -10.15
CA SER A 161 -7.68 4.42 -11.22
C SER A 161 -6.45 3.57 -10.94
N LEU A 162 -6.21 2.55 -11.78
CA LEU A 162 -4.98 1.77 -11.75
C LEU A 162 -3.72 2.63 -11.95
N ALA A 163 -3.80 3.82 -12.58
CA ALA A 163 -2.65 4.72 -12.62
C ALA A 163 -2.22 5.16 -11.21
N ASP A 164 -3.18 5.52 -10.36
CA ASP A 164 -2.94 5.95 -8.98
C ASP A 164 -2.38 4.78 -8.14
N VAL A 165 -2.86 3.55 -8.37
CA VAL A 165 -2.28 2.32 -7.78
C VAL A 165 -0.80 2.19 -8.14
N PHE A 166 -0.43 2.36 -9.42
CA PHE A 166 0.93 2.17 -9.90
C PHE A 166 1.91 3.22 -9.39
N TYR A 167 1.42 4.45 -9.17
CA TYR A 167 2.19 5.57 -8.65
C TYR A 167 2.16 5.71 -7.12
N THR A 168 1.31 4.98 -6.39
CA THR A 168 1.32 4.99 -4.92
C THR A 168 2.71 4.60 -4.33
N PRO A 169 3.41 3.57 -4.84
CA PRO A 169 4.79 3.31 -4.41
C PRO A 169 5.79 4.43 -4.77
N VAL A 170 5.52 5.23 -5.80
CA VAL A 170 6.36 6.39 -6.14
C VAL A 170 6.13 7.51 -5.13
N ALA A 171 4.87 7.76 -4.73
CA ALA A 171 4.55 8.68 -3.64
C ALA A 171 5.26 8.30 -2.33
N ALA A 172 5.33 7.00 -2.03
CA ALA A 172 6.09 6.48 -0.90
C ALA A 172 7.59 6.84 -0.99
N ARG A 173 8.22 6.73 -2.17
CA ARG A 173 9.63 7.12 -2.38
C ARG A 173 9.84 8.62 -2.22
N ILE A 174 8.98 9.42 -2.87
CA ILE A 174 9.03 10.89 -2.79
C ILE A 174 8.91 11.38 -1.34
N THR A 175 8.09 10.70 -0.54
CA THR A 175 7.90 11.01 0.89
C THR A 175 9.05 10.49 1.73
N GLY A 176 9.37 9.19 1.62
CA GLY A 176 10.37 8.51 2.44
C GLY A 176 11.80 8.98 2.22
N TYR A 177 12.12 9.59 1.07
CA TYR A 177 13.44 10.13 0.76
C TYR A 177 13.45 11.66 0.64
N GLY A 178 12.33 12.33 0.91
CA GLY A 178 12.24 13.80 0.82
C GLY A 178 12.52 14.37 -0.58
N LEU A 179 12.24 13.61 -1.65
CA LEU A 179 12.63 13.96 -3.02
C LEU A 179 11.95 15.25 -3.52
N PRO A 180 12.64 16.13 -4.27
CA PRO A 180 12.08 17.41 -4.69
C PRO A 180 11.00 17.24 -5.77
N VAL A 181 9.76 17.66 -5.47
CA VAL A 181 8.65 17.73 -6.44
C VAL A 181 7.86 19.02 -6.22
N SER A 182 7.06 19.42 -7.20
CA SER A 182 6.14 20.55 -7.06
C SER A 182 5.16 20.38 -5.89
N LYS A 183 4.65 21.50 -5.36
CA LYS A 183 3.69 21.48 -4.24
C LYS A 183 2.42 20.68 -4.55
N GLY A 184 1.89 20.77 -5.77
CA GLY A 184 0.72 20.01 -6.20
C GLY A 184 0.99 18.50 -6.20
N ASN A 185 2.14 18.09 -6.75
CA ASN A 185 2.53 16.68 -6.78
C ASN A 185 2.87 16.14 -5.40
N ARG A 186 3.42 16.97 -4.49
CA ARG A 186 3.54 16.60 -3.07
C ARG A 186 2.17 16.37 -2.44
N GLY A 187 1.19 17.24 -2.70
CA GLY A 187 -0.18 17.09 -2.22
C GLY A 187 -0.81 15.78 -2.69
N TYR A 188 -0.71 15.47 -3.99
CA TYR A 188 -1.15 14.21 -4.56
C TYR A 188 -0.47 12.99 -3.90
N CYS A 189 0.84 13.04 -3.65
CA CYS A 189 1.54 11.96 -2.95
C CYS A 189 1.01 11.73 -1.54
N LEU A 190 0.77 12.80 -0.78
CA LEU A 190 0.23 12.70 0.58
C LEU A 190 -1.22 12.19 0.57
N GLU A 191 -2.02 12.56 -0.43
CA GLU A 191 -3.38 12.07 -0.60
C GLU A 191 -3.41 10.55 -0.83
N LEU A 192 -2.61 10.05 -1.77
CA LEU A 192 -2.49 8.60 -2.02
C LEU A 192 -2.08 7.84 -0.75
N LEU A 193 -1.10 8.36 -0.02
CA LEU A 193 -0.55 7.71 1.16
C LEU A 193 -1.45 7.82 2.40
N SER A 194 -2.40 8.77 2.41
CA SER A 194 -3.36 8.98 3.49
C SER A 194 -4.59 8.09 3.38
N ASP A 195 -4.79 7.43 2.24
CA ASP A 195 -5.88 6.47 2.05
C ASP A 195 -5.83 5.36 3.11
N HIS A 196 -7.00 4.94 3.59
CA HIS A 196 -7.10 3.91 4.61
C HIS A 196 -6.44 2.60 4.19
N ALA A 197 -6.60 2.13 2.95
CA ALA A 197 -5.98 0.90 2.49
C ALA A 197 -4.44 1.01 2.55
N VAL A 198 -3.88 2.16 2.14
CA VAL A 198 -2.42 2.37 2.21
C VAL A 198 -1.92 2.41 3.65
N ARG A 199 -2.67 3.06 4.55
CA ARG A 199 -2.35 3.07 5.99
C ARG A 199 -2.46 1.68 6.61
N GLN A 200 -3.47 0.89 6.26
CA GLN A 200 -3.62 -0.51 6.67
C GLN A 200 -2.46 -1.36 6.17
N TRP A 201 -2.06 -1.19 4.91
CA TRP A 201 -0.88 -1.85 4.33
C TRP A 201 0.38 -1.59 5.16
N ARG A 202 0.64 -0.32 5.49
CA ARG A 202 1.76 0.07 6.34
C ARG A 202 1.63 -0.52 7.75
N ALA A 203 0.48 -0.40 8.39
CA ALA A 203 0.23 -0.87 9.75
C ALA A 203 0.42 -2.40 9.88
N MET A 204 -0.08 -3.17 8.92
CA MET A 204 0.21 -4.60 8.82
C MET A 204 1.71 -4.88 8.64
N GLY A 205 2.41 -4.07 7.84
CA GLY A 205 3.85 -4.20 7.65
C GLY A 205 4.68 -3.92 8.91
N LEU A 206 4.23 -3.00 9.78
CA LEU A 206 4.88 -2.65 11.04
C LEU A 206 4.78 -3.74 12.12
N THR A 207 3.95 -4.78 11.90
CA THR A 207 3.89 -5.95 12.79
C THR A 207 5.09 -6.90 12.62
N VAL A 208 5.96 -6.63 11.64
CA VAL A 208 7.18 -7.40 11.38
C VAL A 208 8.39 -6.51 11.62
N SER A 209 9.33 -7.00 12.43
CA SER A 209 10.63 -6.34 12.66
C SER A 209 11.70 -6.92 11.74
N TYR A 210 12.59 -6.06 11.24
CA TYR A 210 13.71 -6.45 10.37
C TYR A 210 15.01 -5.96 10.99
N ASP A 211 15.90 -6.90 11.29
CA ASP A 211 17.25 -6.62 11.78
C ASP A 211 18.27 -7.48 11.02
N PRO A 212 19.16 -6.89 10.20
CA PRO A 212 19.28 -5.46 9.93
C PRO A 212 18.14 -4.91 9.04
N PHE A 213 17.92 -3.60 9.09
CA PHE A 213 17.00 -2.91 8.18
C PHE A 213 17.49 -3.04 6.72
N PRO A 214 16.66 -3.52 5.77
CA PRO A 214 17.11 -3.87 4.42
C PRO A 214 17.72 -2.73 3.59
N TYR A 215 17.34 -1.48 3.87
CA TYR A 215 17.72 -0.31 3.06
C TYR A 215 18.40 0.78 3.90
N THR A 216 19.32 0.37 4.78
CA THR A 216 20.01 1.30 5.69
C THR A 216 20.80 2.34 4.91
N LEU A 217 20.62 3.61 5.27
CA LEU A 217 21.46 4.72 4.83
C LEU A 217 22.16 5.34 6.05
N ASP A 218 23.35 5.89 5.84
CA ASP A 218 24.06 6.69 6.84
C ASP A 218 23.50 8.13 6.86
N LEU A 219 22.20 8.23 7.18
CA LEU A 219 21.45 9.48 7.25
C LEU A 219 20.56 9.47 8.50
N PRO A 220 20.27 10.63 9.10
CA PRO A 220 19.22 10.71 10.11
C PRO A 220 17.85 10.38 9.51
N SER A 221 16.97 9.78 10.32
CA SER A 221 15.58 9.51 9.93
C SER A 221 14.60 10.27 10.83
N GLN A 222 13.40 10.49 10.30
CA GLN A 222 12.25 11.09 10.96
C GLN A 222 11.05 10.15 10.89
N PRO A 223 10.08 10.24 11.82
CA PRO A 223 8.86 9.46 11.75
C PRO A 223 8.13 9.63 10.41
N TRP A 224 7.42 8.58 9.98
CA TRP A 224 6.54 8.65 8.82
C TRP A 224 5.45 9.72 9.04
N PRO A 225 5.17 10.61 8.07
CA PRO A 225 4.39 11.82 8.30
C PRO A 225 2.86 11.60 8.27
N ILE A 226 2.38 10.37 8.09
CA ILE A 226 0.97 10.04 7.87
C ILE A 226 0.51 9.00 8.88
N GLY A 227 -0.69 9.21 9.41
CA GLY A 227 -1.22 8.50 10.58
C GLY A 227 -0.82 9.26 11.85
N ALA A 228 -1.81 9.64 12.66
CA ALA A 228 -1.54 10.31 13.93
C ALA A 228 -0.76 9.36 14.85
N GLN A 229 0.22 9.89 15.59
CA GLN A 229 0.76 9.21 16.77
C GLN A 229 -0.34 9.22 17.84
N ILE A 230 -1.27 8.28 17.72
CA ILE A 230 -2.25 8.02 18.76
C ILE A 230 -1.59 7.08 19.76
N ASP A 231 -1.70 7.37 21.05
CA ASP A 231 -1.10 6.57 22.12
C ASP A 231 -1.89 5.27 22.30
N ALA A 232 -1.65 4.33 21.37
CA ALA A 232 -2.17 2.99 21.41
C ALA A 232 -1.06 2.03 21.83
N ARG A 233 -1.34 1.14 22.77
CA ARG A 233 -0.36 0.16 23.26
C ARG A 233 -0.99 -1.20 23.50
N SER A 234 -0.20 -2.27 23.35
CA SER A 234 -0.61 -3.60 23.76
C SER A 234 -0.68 -3.70 25.29
N VAL A 235 -1.73 -4.31 25.82
CA VAL A 235 -1.84 -4.66 27.24
C VAL A 235 -2.10 -6.16 27.41
N GLU A 236 -1.68 -6.71 28.54
CA GLU A 236 -1.78 -8.16 28.80
C GLU A 236 -3.20 -8.61 29.16
N ASN A 237 -3.95 -7.76 29.87
CA ASN A 237 -5.23 -8.13 30.49
C ASN A 237 -6.34 -7.14 30.14
N GLY A 238 -7.57 -7.66 30.12
CA GLY A 238 -8.81 -6.87 30.02
C GLY A 238 -9.31 -6.34 31.37
N PRO A 239 -10.62 -6.05 31.50
CA PRO A 239 -11.68 -6.33 30.52
C PRO A 239 -11.62 -5.37 29.32
N SER A 240 -11.95 -5.88 28.13
CA SER A 240 -12.22 -5.02 26.97
C SER A 240 -13.65 -4.49 26.98
N ILE A 241 -13.86 -3.33 26.38
CA ILE A 241 -15.19 -2.73 26.19
C ILE A 241 -16.03 -3.55 25.21
N ASN A 242 -15.42 -4.10 24.17
CA ASN A 242 -16.08 -4.93 23.17
C ASN A 242 -15.94 -6.43 23.48
N ASP A 243 -16.98 -7.19 23.14
CA ASP A 243 -17.05 -8.65 23.35
C ASP A 243 -16.45 -9.48 22.20
N THR A 244 -16.34 -8.89 21.01
CA THR A 244 -15.86 -9.57 19.80
C THR A 244 -14.89 -8.70 19.00
N CYS A 245 -13.97 -9.34 18.29
CA CYS A 245 -12.99 -8.65 17.45
C CYS A 245 -13.68 -7.86 16.32
N PRO A 246 -13.36 -6.56 16.14
CA PRO A 246 -14.01 -5.69 15.14
C PRO A 246 -13.77 -6.14 13.68
N PHE A 247 -12.77 -6.98 13.44
CA PHE A 247 -12.43 -7.46 12.09
C PHE A 247 -13.10 -8.78 11.73
N SER A 248 -13.14 -9.72 12.68
CA SER A 248 -13.53 -11.11 12.41
C SER A 248 -14.82 -11.55 13.11
N GLY A 249 -15.30 -10.79 14.09
CA GLY A 249 -16.42 -11.18 14.96
C GLY A 249 -16.11 -12.34 15.92
N LYS A 250 -14.86 -12.82 15.97
CA LYS A 250 -14.43 -13.90 16.88
C LYS A 250 -14.22 -13.37 18.30
N ALA A 251 -14.23 -14.30 19.26
CA ALA A 251 -14.00 -14.00 20.68
C ALA A 251 -12.67 -13.27 20.93
N VAL A 252 -12.68 -12.38 21.92
CA VAL A 252 -11.53 -11.58 22.34
C VAL A 252 -10.52 -12.44 23.10
N THR A 253 -9.24 -12.30 22.76
CA THR A 253 -8.11 -12.96 23.43
C THR A 253 -6.90 -12.05 23.59
N HIS A 254 -6.86 -10.90 22.91
CA HIS A 254 -5.75 -9.94 22.92
C HIS A 254 -6.29 -8.52 23.12
N PHE A 255 -5.50 -7.67 23.77
CA PHE A 255 -5.96 -6.37 24.21
C PHE A 255 -5.04 -5.24 23.75
N LEU A 256 -5.64 -4.10 23.40
CA LEU A 256 -4.99 -2.82 23.16
C LEU A 256 -5.64 -1.78 24.07
N GLU A 257 -4.84 -0.89 24.63
CA GLU A 257 -5.29 0.31 25.32
C GLU A 257 -5.18 1.49 24.36
N LEU A 258 -6.23 2.32 24.31
CA LEU A 258 -6.34 3.54 23.52
C LEU A 258 -7.23 4.53 24.28
N ASP A 259 -6.74 5.74 24.54
CA ASP A 259 -7.46 6.78 25.28
C ASP A 259 -8.00 6.28 26.64
N ASP A 260 -7.13 5.61 27.42
CA ASP A 260 -7.45 4.96 28.71
C ASP A 260 -8.55 3.88 28.65
N GLN A 261 -8.92 3.44 27.44
CA GLN A 261 -9.92 2.39 27.20
C GLN A 261 -9.29 1.13 26.64
N CYS A 262 -9.73 -0.03 27.13
CA CYS A 262 -9.25 -1.33 26.68
C CYS A 262 -10.16 -1.93 25.60
N TRP A 263 -9.56 -2.34 24.49
CA TRP A 263 -10.24 -2.89 23.32
C TRP A 263 -9.72 -4.28 22.99
N GLY A 264 -10.65 -5.18 22.64
CA GLY A 264 -10.43 -6.60 22.45
C GLY A 264 -10.30 -7.03 21.00
N PHE A 265 -9.37 -7.95 20.73
CA PHE A 265 -9.06 -8.51 19.43
C PHE A 265 -8.93 -10.04 19.51
N CYS A 266 -9.18 -10.74 18.40
CA CYS A 266 -9.21 -12.21 18.39
C CYS A 266 -7.84 -12.88 18.29
N ASN A 267 -6.79 -12.13 17.93
CA ASN A 267 -5.42 -12.61 17.84
C ASN A 267 -4.44 -11.43 17.91
N GLN A 268 -3.16 -11.75 18.13
CA GLN A 268 -2.06 -10.78 18.17
C GLN A 268 -1.99 -9.91 16.91
N PHE A 269 -2.08 -10.48 15.71
CA PHE A 269 -1.97 -9.70 14.48
C PHE A 269 -3.05 -8.62 14.34
N CYS A 270 -4.31 -8.94 14.70
CA CYS A 270 -5.41 -7.97 14.75
C CYS A 270 -5.11 -6.82 15.72
N ARG A 271 -4.52 -7.13 16.88
CA ARG A 271 -4.15 -6.15 17.90
C ARG A 271 -2.95 -5.30 17.44
N ASP A 272 -1.85 -5.92 17.02
CA ASP A 272 -0.59 -5.25 16.67
C ASP A 272 -0.76 -4.31 15.47
N GLN A 273 -1.49 -4.71 14.42
CA GLN A 273 -1.75 -3.82 13.29
C GLN A 273 -2.66 -2.63 13.66
N THR A 274 -3.51 -2.80 14.68
CA THR A 274 -4.34 -1.70 15.20
C THR A 274 -3.53 -0.79 16.10
N VAL A 275 -2.63 -1.32 16.94
CA VAL A 275 -1.65 -0.53 17.71
C VAL A 275 -0.82 0.35 16.76
N ALA A 276 -0.38 -0.20 15.62
CA ALA A 276 0.48 0.49 14.68
C ALA A 276 -0.17 1.72 14.01
N ASP A 277 -1.47 1.67 13.74
CA ASP A 277 -2.26 2.82 13.26
C ASP A 277 -3.76 2.59 13.55
N PRO A 278 -4.28 3.02 14.71
CA PRO A 278 -5.69 2.82 15.05
C PRO A 278 -6.63 3.51 14.05
N GLY A 279 -6.18 4.64 13.49
CA GLY A 279 -6.93 5.46 12.56
C GLY A 279 -7.00 4.90 11.13
N ALA A 280 -6.33 3.78 10.85
CA ALA A 280 -6.39 3.12 9.55
C ALA A 280 -7.64 2.22 9.39
N TRP A 281 -8.40 1.99 10.46
CA TRP A 281 -9.41 0.93 10.53
C TRP A 281 -10.83 1.48 10.72
N PRO A 282 -11.61 1.73 9.66
CA PRO A 282 -12.94 2.34 9.76
C PRO A 282 -13.90 1.63 10.72
N LYS A 283 -13.90 0.29 10.74
CA LYS A 283 -14.74 -0.50 11.66
C LYS A 283 -14.34 -0.28 13.12
N PHE A 284 -13.04 -0.18 13.41
CA PHE A 284 -12.53 0.09 14.75
C PHE A 284 -12.84 1.53 15.17
N LEU A 285 -12.61 2.50 14.28
CA LEU A 285 -12.95 3.91 14.52
C LEU A 285 -14.44 4.14 14.78
N ALA A 286 -15.32 3.47 14.02
CA ALA A 286 -16.75 3.56 14.25
C ALA A 286 -17.14 3.00 15.64
N MET A 287 -16.48 1.91 16.06
CA MET A 287 -16.70 1.30 17.37
C MET A 287 -16.20 2.19 18.51
N THR A 288 -15.01 2.79 18.40
CA THR A 288 -14.45 3.67 19.43
C THR A 288 -15.20 4.99 19.53
N GLY A 289 -15.58 5.58 18.39
CA GLY A 289 -16.39 6.80 18.33
C GLY A 289 -17.77 6.64 18.98
N ALA A 290 -18.40 5.46 18.84
CA ALA A 290 -19.69 5.19 19.47
C ALA A 290 -19.65 5.21 21.01
N VAL A 291 -18.50 4.88 21.61
CA VAL A 291 -18.30 4.86 23.07
C VAL A 291 -17.87 6.23 23.59
N ASN A 292 -17.03 6.96 22.85
CA ASN A 292 -16.57 8.29 23.27
C ASN A 292 -17.65 9.38 23.15
N HIS A 293 -18.73 9.11 22.41
CA HIS A 293 -19.87 10.03 22.27
C HIS A 293 -21.12 9.61 23.08
N SER A 294 -21.04 8.52 23.85
CA SER A 294 -22.09 8.05 24.77
C SER A 294 -21.82 8.54 26.19
#